data_AF-A0A1Q7H7K1-F1
#
_entry.id   AF-A0A1Q7H7K1-F1
#
_cell.length_a   1.000
_cell.length_b   1.000
_cell.length_c   1.000
_cell.angle_alpha   90.00
_cell.angle_beta   90.00
_cell.angle_gamma   90.00
#
_symmetry.space_group_name_H-M   'P 1'
#
loop_
_entity.id
_entity.type
_entity.pdbx_description
1 polymer ?
#
loop_
_entity_poly.entity_id
_entity_poly.type
_entity_poly.pdbx_seq_one_letter_code
_entity_poly.pdbx_strand_id
1 'polypeptide(L)'
;MGKGRAHLVGNQRLEAQRLTHVVVAGAIAVVAAAEWLHAQAPAWAWVSGGAAVLAAAALVRAGAWRAVGAGLAALAALVLGGILVAGVLQVRRIECCWVALRETRITRASRALEATLSDAVTQARRLAERGATASLLPAQDEFTRLADAVGGGGAPERGVVILGPDGVPEAWAGRHRLIPAMDTTELRADITPFYVTLEARRQTQAGGATAR
;
A
#
# COMPACT_ATOMS: atom_id res chain seq x y z
N MET A 1 36.33 -38.87 42.92
CA MET A 1 34.97 -38.64 42.38
C MET A 1 34.36 -37.27 42.73
N GLY A 2 35.14 -36.18 42.90
CA GLY A 2 34.60 -34.87 43.33
C GLY A 2 34.63 -33.73 42.29
N LYS A 3 35.47 -33.82 41.24
CA LYS A 3 35.67 -32.72 40.27
C LYS A 3 34.48 -32.49 39.32
N GLY A 4 33.75 -33.56 38.94
CA GLY A 4 32.63 -33.45 38.00
C GLY A 4 31.39 -32.75 38.58
N ARG A 5 31.08 -32.95 39.87
CA ARG A 5 29.91 -32.35 40.54
C ARG A 5 30.07 -30.85 40.76
N ALA A 6 31.27 -30.39 41.14
CA ALA A 6 31.57 -28.98 41.31
C ALA A 6 31.48 -28.20 39.98
N HIS A 7 31.90 -28.83 38.87
CA HIS A 7 31.79 -28.25 37.54
C HIS A 7 30.34 -28.09 37.06
N LEU A 8 29.48 -29.08 37.33
CA LEU A 8 28.05 -29.03 36.98
C LEU A 8 27.29 -27.95 37.76
N VAL A 9 27.54 -27.83 39.07
CA VAL A 9 26.91 -26.78 39.91
C VAL A 9 27.40 -25.38 39.51
N GLY A 10 28.68 -25.25 39.13
CA GLY A 10 29.23 -24.01 38.59
C GLY A 10 28.55 -23.56 37.29
N ASN A 11 28.37 -24.49 36.34
CA ASN A 11 27.71 -24.19 35.06
C ASN A 11 26.23 -23.82 35.23
N GLN A 12 25.48 -24.50 36.11
CA GLN A 12 24.07 -24.17 36.38
C GLN A 12 23.91 -22.77 36.99
N ARG A 13 24.80 -22.35 37.89
CA ARG A 13 24.78 -20.99 38.46
C ARG A 13 25.08 -19.92 37.41
N LEU A 14 26.04 -20.19 36.52
CA LEU A 14 26.37 -19.28 35.42
C LEU A 14 25.24 -19.16 34.39
N GLU A 15 24.54 -20.24 34.08
CA GLU A 15 23.36 -20.24 33.22
C GLU A 15 22.19 -19.47 33.84
N ALA A 16 21.88 -19.71 35.11
CA ALA A 16 20.83 -18.98 35.83
C ALA A 16 21.12 -17.47 35.89
N GLN A 17 22.36 -17.09 36.22
CA GLN A 17 22.76 -15.68 36.28
C GLN A 17 22.69 -14.99 34.91
N ARG A 18 23.05 -15.69 33.82
CA ARG A 18 22.94 -15.17 32.44
C ARG A 18 21.49 -14.96 32.01
N LEU A 19 20.58 -15.87 32.35
CA LEU A 19 19.15 -15.75 32.05
C LEU A 19 18.49 -14.59 32.81
N THR A 20 18.88 -14.34 34.07
CA THR A 20 18.38 -13.19 34.84
C THR A 20 18.66 -11.86 34.14
N HIS A 21 19.85 -11.68 33.54
CA HIS A 21 20.17 -10.47 32.80
C HIS A 21 19.28 -10.25 31.56
N VAL A 22 18.87 -11.33 30.88
CA VAL A 22 17.95 -11.25 29.73
C VAL A 22 16.56 -10.78 30.19
N VAL A 23 16.05 -11.35 31.30
CA VAL A 23 14.73 -10.99 31.84
C VAL A 23 14.70 -9.54 32.33
N VAL A 24 15.75 -9.09 33.02
CA VAL A 24 15.86 -7.70 33.50
C VAL A 24 15.91 -6.72 32.33
N ALA A 25 16.71 -6.99 31.29
CA ALA A 25 16.78 -6.14 30.10
C ALA A 25 15.44 -6.09 29.35
N GLY A 26 14.73 -7.22 29.24
CA GLY A 26 13.38 -7.27 28.67
C GLY A 26 12.35 -6.48 29.47
N ALA A 27 12.36 -6.59 30.81
CA ALA A 27 11.47 -5.84 31.68
C ALA A 27 11.70 -4.32 31.56
N ILE A 28 12.97 -3.89 31.50
CA ILE A 28 13.33 -2.48 31.25
C ILE A 28 12.79 -2.00 29.90
N ALA A 29 12.87 -2.82 28.85
CA ALA A 29 12.36 -2.47 27.53
C ALA A 29 10.83 -2.23 27.54
N VAL A 30 10.08 -3.06 28.28
CA VAL A 30 8.62 -2.93 28.44
C VAL A 30 8.24 -1.70 29.27
N VAL A 31 8.92 -1.46 30.39
CA VAL A 31 8.67 -0.27 31.23
C VAL A 31 9.01 1.00 30.46
N ALA A 32 10.15 1.05 29.77
CA ALA A 32 10.51 2.18 28.93
C ALA A 32 9.51 2.41 27.79
N ALA A 33 8.92 1.36 27.22
CA ALA A 33 7.85 1.49 26.23
C ALA A 33 6.58 2.10 26.84
N ALA A 34 6.18 1.66 28.03
CA ALA A 34 5.03 2.20 28.74
C ALA A 34 5.23 3.68 29.12
N GLU A 35 6.43 4.04 29.61
CA GLU A 35 6.78 5.42 29.93
C GLU A 35 6.85 6.32 28.69
N TRP A 36 7.30 5.78 27.55
CA TRP A 36 7.21 6.53 26.29
C TRP A 36 5.77 6.83 25.90
N LEU A 37 4.86 5.85 26.02
CA LEU A 37 3.43 6.04 25.77
C LEU A 37 2.79 7.07 26.72
N HIS A 38 3.24 7.11 27.97
CA HIS A 38 2.70 8.01 28.98
C HIS A 38 3.25 9.44 28.88
N ALA A 39 4.57 9.59 28.85
CA ALA A 39 5.25 10.88 28.93
C ALA A 39 5.56 11.50 27.57
N GLN A 40 5.46 10.73 26.47
CA GLN A 40 5.80 11.14 25.10
C GLN A 40 7.23 11.67 24.92
N ALA A 41 8.11 11.43 25.91
CA ALA A 41 9.49 11.91 25.87
C ALA A 41 10.35 10.97 25.00
N PRO A 42 11.06 11.48 23.98
CA PRO A 42 11.77 10.65 23.00
C PRO A 42 12.92 9.85 23.60
N ALA A 43 13.43 10.24 24.77
CA ALA A 43 14.48 9.51 25.49
C ALA A 43 14.06 8.06 25.82
N TRP A 44 12.80 7.83 26.17
CA TRP A 44 12.31 6.51 26.55
C TRP A 44 12.28 5.50 25.40
N ALA A 45 12.05 5.96 24.16
CA ALA A 45 12.14 5.11 22.98
C ALA A 45 13.57 4.61 22.75
N TRP A 46 14.58 5.46 22.95
CA TRP A 46 16.00 5.08 22.85
C TRP A 46 16.40 4.11 23.95
N VAL A 47 15.92 4.32 25.18
CA VAL A 47 16.14 3.39 26.30
C VAL A 47 15.51 2.03 26.01
N SER A 48 14.28 1.98 25.49
CA SER A 48 13.60 0.74 25.11
C SER A 48 14.36 0.00 24.00
N GLY A 49 14.74 0.70 22.93
CA GLY A 49 15.54 0.13 21.84
C GLY A 49 16.91 -0.39 22.31
N GLY A 50 17.62 0.38 23.14
CA GLY A 50 18.90 -0.02 23.71
C GLY A 50 18.78 -1.25 24.61
N ALA A 51 17.78 -1.28 25.49
CA ALA A 51 17.52 -2.43 26.37
C ALA A 51 17.17 -3.70 25.57
N ALA A 52 16.40 -3.58 24.49
CA ALA A 52 16.08 -4.70 23.61
C ALA A 52 17.30 -5.28 22.89
N VAL A 53 18.20 -4.43 22.38
CA VAL A 53 19.47 -4.86 21.78
C VAL A 53 20.36 -5.56 22.81
N LEU A 54 20.45 -5.03 24.02
CA LEU A 54 21.21 -5.65 25.11
C LEU A 54 20.64 -7.02 25.52
N ALA A 55 19.31 -7.16 25.56
CA ALA A 55 18.65 -8.43 25.85
C ALA A 55 18.98 -9.48 24.76
N ALA A 56 18.92 -9.10 23.49
CA ALA A 56 19.26 -9.97 22.38
C ALA A 56 20.75 -10.37 22.38
N ALA A 57 21.65 -9.41 22.61
CA ALA A 57 23.08 -9.67 22.70
C ALA A 57 23.43 -10.60 23.88
N ALA A 58 22.75 -10.44 25.02
CA ALA A 58 22.89 -11.32 26.17
C ALA A 58 22.42 -12.75 25.87
N LEU A 59 21.31 -12.92 25.15
CA LEU A 59 20.79 -14.22 24.72
C LEU A 59 21.78 -14.96 23.81
N VAL A 60 22.34 -14.26 22.81
CA VAL A 60 23.34 -14.81 21.89
C VAL A 60 24.61 -15.20 22.65
N ARG A 61 25.13 -14.32 23.50
CA ARG A 61 26.35 -14.56 24.30
C ARG A 61 26.18 -15.69 25.33
N ALA A 62 24.95 -15.94 25.77
CA ALA A 62 24.64 -17.04 26.68
C ALA A 62 24.58 -18.42 25.98
N GLY A 63 24.62 -18.49 24.65
CA GLY A 63 24.41 -19.75 23.92
C GLY A 63 22.99 -20.31 24.08
N ALA A 64 22.07 -19.52 24.62
CA ALA A 64 20.70 -19.92 24.96
C ALA A 64 19.71 -19.68 23.81
N TRP A 65 20.20 -19.58 22.57
CA TRP A 65 19.38 -19.38 21.36
C TRP A 65 18.39 -20.53 21.09
N ARG A 66 18.63 -21.71 21.68
CA ARG A 66 17.71 -22.86 21.65
C ARG A 66 16.56 -22.78 22.67
N ALA A 67 16.61 -21.85 23.62
CA ALA A 67 15.55 -21.64 24.58
C ALA A 67 14.42 -20.81 23.95
N VAL A 68 13.41 -21.51 23.40
CA VAL A 68 12.30 -20.92 22.63
C VAL A 68 11.63 -19.74 23.35
N GLY A 69 11.35 -19.87 24.66
CA GLY A 69 10.72 -18.80 25.43
C GLY A 69 11.56 -17.52 25.55
N ALA A 70 12.86 -17.65 25.80
CA ALA A 70 13.77 -16.51 25.89
C ALA A 70 14.03 -15.86 24.52
N GLY A 71 14.06 -16.68 23.45
CA GLY A 71 14.13 -16.21 22.07
C GLY A 71 12.92 -15.38 21.66
N LEU A 72 11.71 -15.85 21.94
CA LEU A 72 10.48 -15.10 21.65
C LEU A 72 10.39 -13.79 22.43
N ALA A 73 10.77 -13.79 23.71
CA ALA A 73 10.78 -12.59 24.54
C ALA A 73 11.79 -11.54 24.02
N ALA A 74 13.00 -11.96 23.65
CA ALA A 74 14.00 -11.07 23.08
C ALA A 74 13.56 -10.51 21.72
N LEU A 75 12.94 -11.33 20.86
CA LEU A 75 12.39 -10.89 19.58
C LEU A 75 11.25 -9.90 19.77
N ALA A 76 10.31 -10.16 20.68
CA ALA A 76 9.23 -9.23 20.99
C ALA A 76 9.76 -7.88 21.50
N ALA A 77 10.76 -7.90 22.38
CA ALA A 77 11.42 -6.68 22.86
C ALA A 77 12.13 -5.91 21.72
N LEU A 78 12.80 -6.61 20.81
CA LEU A 78 13.44 -6.02 19.64
C LEU A 78 12.43 -5.38 18.68
N VAL A 79 11.34 -6.08 18.40
CA VAL A 79 10.26 -5.55 17.54
C VAL A 79 9.66 -4.30 18.18
N LEU A 80 9.35 -4.34 19.48
CA LEU A 80 8.79 -3.21 20.20
C LEU A 80 9.76 -2.01 20.21
N GLY A 81 11.01 -2.23 20.62
CA GLY A 81 12.04 -1.17 20.63
C GLY A 81 12.30 -0.60 19.24
N GLY A 82 12.31 -1.44 18.21
CA GLY A 82 12.44 -1.03 16.81
C GLY A 82 11.28 -0.13 16.35
N ILE A 83 10.03 -0.49 16.67
CA ILE A 83 8.84 0.33 16.35
C ILE A 83 8.94 1.70 17.04
N LEU A 84 9.30 1.74 18.32
CA LEU A 84 9.40 2.99 19.09
C LEU A 84 10.48 3.92 18.54
N VAL A 85 11.68 3.39 18.28
CA VAL A 85 12.79 4.17 17.70
C VAL A 85 12.43 4.66 16.30
N ALA A 86 11.83 3.81 15.45
CA ALA A 86 11.37 4.20 14.13
C ALA A 86 10.32 5.32 14.20
N GLY A 87 9.38 5.23 15.15
CA GLY A 87 8.39 6.27 15.42
C GLY A 87 9.04 7.61 15.76
N VAL A 88 9.97 7.65 16.72
CA VAL A 88 10.68 8.88 17.12
C VAL A 88 11.50 9.46 15.96
N LEU A 89 12.18 8.63 15.18
CA LEU A 89 12.92 9.09 14.00
C LEU A 89 11.98 9.67 12.93
N GLN A 90 10.81 9.07 12.74
CA GLN A 90 9.81 9.58 11.80
C GLN A 90 9.23 10.92 12.26
N VAL A 91 8.92 11.07 13.55
CA VAL A 91 8.46 12.34 14.13
C VAL A 91 9.53 13.42 13.97
N ARG A 92 10.80 13.13 14.32
CA ARG A 92 11.91 14.06 14.09
C ARG A 92 12.07 14.45 12.63
N ARG A 93 11.86 13.50 11.71
CA ARG A 93 11.93 13.78 10.27
C ARG A 93 10.78 14.70 9.82
N ILE A 94 9.60 14.54 10.39
CA ILE A 94 8.46 15.44 10.17
C ILE A 94 8.80 16.82 10.73
N GLU A 95 9.25 16.91 11.98
CA GLU A 95 9.58 18.19 12.64
C GLU A 95 10.70 18.95 11.92
N CYS A 96 11.83 18.30 11.65
CA CYS A 96 13.00 18.96 11.06
C CYS A 96 12.83 19.25 9.56
N CYS A 97 12.15 18.35 8.83
CA CYS A 97 12.22 18.33 7.37
C CYS A 97 10.84 18.19 6.71
N TRP A 98 9.76 18.67 7.37
CA TRP A 98 8.39 18.55 6.87
C TRP A 98 8.26 18.94 5.40
N VAL A 99 8.82 20.09 5.02
CA VAL A 99 8.73 20.63 3.65
C VAL A 99 9.32 19.64 2.64
N ALA A 100 10.53 19.13 2.88
CA ALA A 100 11.16 18.16 1.98
C ALA A 100 10.42 16.82 1.94
N LEU A 101 9.93 16.34 3.10
CA LEU A 101 9.15 15.11 3.19
C LEU A 101 7.81 15.23 2.46
N ARG A 102 7.13 16.36 2.63
CA ARG A 102 5.88 16.72 1.96
C ARG A 102 6.09 16.76 0.46
N GLU A 103 7.12 17.45 -0.02
CA GLU A 103 7.42 17.55 -1.45
C GLU A 103 7.66 16.17 -2.07
N THR A 104 8.44 15.32 -1.39
CA THR A 104 8.68 13.94 -1.84
C THR A 104 7.38 13.13 -1.91
N ARG A 105 6.49 13.27 -0.92
CA ARG A 105 5.21 12.55 -0.89
C ARG A 105 4.25 13.05 -1.96
N ILE A 106 4.12 14.36 -2.11
CA ILE A 106 3.28 14.98 -3.15
C ILE A 106 3.80 14.57 -4.52
N THR A 107 5.09 14.73 -4.80
CA THR A 107 5.68 14.33 -6.09
C THR A 107 5.40 12.86 -6.41
N ARG A 108 5.57 11.95 -5.45
CA ARG A 108 5.27 10.52 -5.66
C ARG A 108 3.79 10.28 -5.95
N ALA A 109 2.91 10.91 -5.19
CA ALA A 109 1.46 10.79 -5.40
C ALA A 109 1.04 11.37 -6.76
N SER A 110 1.58 12.53 -7.14
CA SER A 110 1.35 13.16 -8.44
C SER A 110 1.81 12.29 -9.60
N ARG A 111 3.02 11.71 -9.53
CA ARG A 111 3.51 10.80 -10.57
C ARG A 111 2.68 9.52 -10.67
N ALA A 112 2.28 8.95 -9.53
CA ALA A 112 1.41 7.79 -9.53
C ALA A 112 0.04 8.11 -10.16
N LEU A 113 -0.54 9.26 -9.81
CA LEU A 113 -1.79 9.73 -10.39
C LEU A 113 -1.66 10.00 -11.90
N GLU A 114 -0.59 10.66 -12.33
CA GLU A 114 -0.29 10.91 -13.74
C GLU A 114 -0.20 9.60 -14.54
N ALA A 115 0.51 8.60 -14.01
CA ALA A 115 0.60 7.28 -14.63
C ALA A 115 -0.77 6.59 -14.73
N THR A 116 -1.58 6.64 -13.67
CA THR A 116 -2.94 6.08 -13.67
C THR A 116 -3.86 6.79 -14.67
N LEU A 117 -3.82 8.12 -14.73
CA LEU A 117 -4.62 8.90 -15.68
C LEU A 117 -4.17 8.64 -17.13
N SER A 118 -2.87 8.57 -17.39
CA SER A 118 -2.34 8.27 -18.72
C SER A 118 -2.77 6.88 -19.19
N ASP A 119 -2.72 5.88 -18.30
CA ASP A 119 -3.20 4.54 -18.63
C ASP A 119 -4.71 4.53 -18.90
N ALA A 120 -5.50 5.21 -18.05
CA ALA A 120 -6.95 5.32 -18.23
C ALA A 120 -7.34 6.03 -19.55
N VAL A 121 -6.67 7.13 -19.91
CA VAL A 121 -6.86 7.79 -21.22
C VAL A 121 -6.53 6.83 -22.37
N THR A 122 -5.46 6.06 -22.25
CA THR A 122 -5.06 5.09 -23.29
C THR A 122 -6.10 3.97 -23.41
N GLN A 123 -6.63 3.49 -22.28
CA GLN A 123 -7.72 2.51 -22.27
C GLN A 123 -9.01 3.06 -22.90
N ALA A 124 -9.43 4.27 -22.54
CA ALA A 124 -10.60 4.93 -23.11
C ALA A 124 -10.46 5.10 -24.63
N ARG A 125 -9.32 5.59 -25.12
CA ARG A 125 -9.06 5.70 -26.57
C ARG A 125 -9.13 4.36 -27.29
N ARG A 126 -8.45 3.34 -26.78
CA ARG A 126 -8.51 1.98 -27.36
C ARG A 126 -9.91 1.41 -27.36
N LEU A 127 -10.74 1.76 -26.38
CA LEU A 127 -12.12 1.29 -26.31
C LEU A 127 -13.03 2.07 -27.27
N ALA A 128 -12.82 3.38 -27.44
CA ALA A 128 -13.52 4.20 -28.43
C ALA A 128 -13.19 3.75 -29.86
N GLU A 129 -11.92 3.45 -30.15
CA GLU A 129 -11.49 2.90 -31.44
C GLU A 129 -12.15 1.53 -31.70
N ARG A 130 -12.19 0.65 -30.70
CA ARG A 130 -12.87 -0.65 -30.82
C ARG A 130 -14.37 -0.48 -31.03
N GLY A 131 -15.01 0.46 -30.34
CA GLY A 131 -16.41 0.81 -30.58
C GLY A 131 -16.66 1.31 -32.01
N ALA A 132 -15.78 2.17 -32.52
CA ALA A 132 -15.87 2.66 -33.90
C ALA A 132 -15.65 1.56 -34.95
N THR A 133 -14.82 0.55 -34.66
CA THR A 133 -14.71 -0.62 -35.55
C THR A 133 -15.92 -1.53 -35.44
N ALA A 134 -16.55 -1.62 -34.27
CA ALA A 134 -17.74 -2.42 -34.05
C ALA A 134 -18.97 -1.84 -34.76
N SER A 135 -19.09 -0.50 -34.86
CA SER A 135 -20.20 0.17 -35.57
C SER A 135 -20.24 -0.06 -37.09
N LEU A 136 -19.27 -0.81 -37.63
CA LEU A 136 -19.24 -1.23 -39.03
C LEU A 136 -19.85 -2.62 -39.24
N LEU A 137 -20.24 -3.29 -38.15
CA LEU A 137 -20.82 -4.63 -38.15
C LEU A 137 -22.34 -4.57 -38.21
N PRO A 138 -23.02 -5.68 -38.52
CA PRO A 138 -24.47 -5.77 -38.34
C PRO A 138 -24.85 -5.55 -36.87
N ALA A 139 -25.97 -4.88 -36.62
CA ALA A 139 -26.44 -4.51 -35.26
C ALA A 139 -26.45 -5.67 -34.24
N GLN A 140 -26.66 -6.91 -34.70
CA GLN A 140 -26.68 -8.10 -33.83
C GLN A 140 -25.29 -8.44 -33.27
N ASP A 141 -24.23 -8.11 -33.99
CA ASP A 141 -22.84 -8.42 -33.64
C ASP A 141 -22.16 -7.29 -32.84
N GLU A 142 -22.71 -6.07 -32.89
CA GLU A 142 -22.18 -4.90 -32.20
C GLU A 142 -22.11 -5.11 -30.68
N PHE A 143 -23.24 -5.52 -30.06
CA PHE A 143 -23.30 -5.75 -28.62
C PHE A 143 -22.29 -6.78 -28.14
N THR A 144 -22.14 -7.89 -28.88
CA THR A 144 -21.18 -8.95 -28.56
C THR A 144 -19.75 -8.42 -28.63
N ARG A 145 -19.40 -7.69 -29.70
CA ARG A 145 -18.08 -7.09 -29.87
C ARG A 145 -17.76 -6.03 -28.83
N LEU A 146 -18.73 -5.21 -28.44
CA LEU A 146 -18.57 -4.23 -27.38
C LEU A 146 -18.37 -4.89 -26.02
N ALA A 147 -19.13 -5.95 -25.71
CA ALA A 147 -18.99 -6.69 -24.46
C ALA A 147 -17.59 -7.31 -24.32
N ASP A 148 -17.08 -7.92 -25.39
CA ASP A 148 -15.71 -8.46 -25.44
C ASP A 148 -14.66 -7.35 -25.30
N ALA A 149 -14.89 -6.19 -25.91
CA ALA A 149 -13.96 -5.07 -25.87
C ALA A 149 -13.85 -4.45 -24.46
N VAL A 150 -14.97 -4.36 -23.73
CA VAL A 150 -14.99 -3.90 -22.33
C VAL A 150 -14.36 -4.94 -21.40
N GLY A 151 -14.64 -6.22 -21.66
CA GLY A 151 -14.17 -7.35 -20.86
C GLY A 151 -14.80 -7.41 -19.45
N GLY A 152 -14.31 -8.33 -18.62
CA GLY A 152 -14.77 -8.51 -17.24
C GLY A 152 -14.39 -7.38 -16.28
N GLY A 153 -15.22 -7.16 -15.26
CA GLY A 153 -15.15 -6.05 -14.31
C GLY A 153 -13.88 -5.99 -13.48
N GLY A 154 -12.97 -5.10 -13.88
CA GLY A 154 -11.85 -4.61 -13.07
C GLY A 154 -11.90 -3.09 -12.96
N ALA A 155 -11.07 -2.52 -12.09
CA ALA A 155 -10.86 -1.07 -12.03
C ALA A 155 -9.89 -0.63 -13.14
N PRO A 156 -10.06 0.55 -13.76
CA PRO A 156 -11.19 1.47 -13.59
C PRO A 156 -12.50 0.92 -14.18
N GLU A 157 -13.65 1.40 -13.68
CA GLU A 157 -14.94 1.14 -14.34
C GLU A 157 -14.90 1.67 -15.77
N ARG A 158 -15.39 0.87 -16.72
CA ARG A 158 -15.32 1.17 -18.15
C ARG A 158 -16.68 0.99 -18.82
N GLY A 159 -16.94 1.80 -19.83
CA GLY A 159 -18.14 1.70 -20.65
C GLY A 159 -17.91 2.21 -22.06
N VAL A 160 -18.64 1.66 -23.01
CA VAL A 160 -18.60 2.08 -24.42
C VAL A 160 -20.00 2.10 -24.99
N VAL A 161 -20.28 3.11 -25.80
CA VAL A 161 -21.57 3.30 -26.47
C VAL A 161 -21.34 3.75 -27.90
N ILE A 162 -22.07 3.15 -28.82
CA ILE A 162 -22.21 3.56 -30.21
C ILE A 162 -23.47 4.42 -30.29
N LEU A 163 -23.31 5.63 -30.80
CA LEU A 163 -24.41 6.58 -31.01
C LEU A 163 -24.65 6.70 -32.50
N GLY A 164 -25.92 6.59 -32.91
CA GLY A 164 -26.36 6.89 -34.26
C GLY A 164 -26.19 8.37 -34.62
N PRO A 165 -26.50 8.77 -35.87
CA PRO A 165 -26.34 10.14 -36.35
C PRO A 165 -27.17 11.18 -35.59
N ASP A 166 -28.30 10.76 -35.03
CA ASP A 166 -29.22 11.54 -34.21
C ASP A 166 -28.82 11.61 -32.73
N GLY A 167 -27.76 10.89 -32.34
CA GLY A 167 -27.30 10.79 -30.96
C GLY A 167 -28.01 9.73 -30.14
N VAL A 168 -28.87 8.90 -30.74
CA VAL A 168 -29.54 7.80 -30.04
C VAL A 168 -28.54 6.65 -29.83
N PRO A 169 -28.46 6.05 -28.63
CA PRO A 169 -27.64 4.86 -28.41
C PRO A 169 -28.15 3.67 -29.24
N GLU A 170 -27.28 3.12 -30.09
CA GLU A 170 -27.58 1.95 -30.92
C GLU A 170 -27.05 0.66 -30.27
N ALA A 171 -25.85 0.72 -29.68
CA ALA A 171 -25.26 -0.38 -28.92
C ALA A 171 -24.41 0.12 -27.75
N TRP A 172 -24.31 -0.65 -26.67
CA TRP A 172 -23.52 -0.30 -25.50
C TRP A 172 -23.01 -1.52 -24.74
N ALA A 173 -21.95 -1.34 -23.96
CA ALA A 173 -21.45 -2.32 -23.01
C ALA A 173 -20.72 -1.66 -21.84
N GLY A 174 -20.70 -2.33 -20.69
CA GLY A 174 -20.01 -1.86 -19.48
C GLY A 174 -20.88 -0.99 -18.57
N ARG A 175 -20.25 -0.13 -17.77
CA ARG A 175 -20.94 0.77 -16.82
C ARG A 175 -20.89 2.21 -17.31
N HIS A 176 -22.04 2.86 -17.31
CA HIS A 176 -22.19 4.27 -17.68
C HIS A 176 -22.79 5.05 -16.50
N ARG A 177 -22.03 6.01 -15.94
CA ARG A 177 -22.50 6.87 -14.83
C ARG A 177 -23.01 8.24 -15.27
N LEU A 178 -22.73 8.61 -16.52
CA LEU A 178 -23.11 9.89 -17.12
C LEU A 178 -23.79 9.61 -18.47
N ILE A 179 -24.64 10.52 -18.93
CA ILE A 179 -25.20 10.47 -20.30
C ILE A 179 -24.15 11.07 -21.24
N PRO A 180 -23.79 10.43 -22.36
CA PRO A 180 -22.93 11.03 -23.40
C PRO A 180 -23.46 12.38 -23.86
N ALA A 181 -22.62 13.41 -23.76
CA ALA A 181 -22.94 14.69 -24.34
C ALA A 181 -22.78 14.62 -25.86
N MET A 182 -23.72 15.23 -26.59
CA MET A 182 -23.60 15.45 -28.03
C MET A 182 -22.64 16.61 -28.30
N ASP A 183 -21.33 16.37 -28.11
CA ASP A 183 -20.27 17.33 -28.47
C ASP A 183 -19.23 16.70 -29.44
N THR A 184 -18.37 17.53 -30.04
CA THR A 184 -17.33 17.09 -30.98
C THR A 184 -15.95 16.92 -30.34
N THR A 185 -15.85 16.92 -29.02
CA THR A 185 -14.57 16.88 -28.31
C THR A 185 -14.06 15.43 -28.27
N GLU A 186 -12.88 15.18 -28.83
CA GLU A 186 -12.32 13.82 -28.89
C GLU A 186 -11.93 13.26 -27.52
N LEU A 187 -11.54 14.13 -26.57
CA LEU A 187 -11.19 13.75 -25.21
C LEU A 187 -11.77 14.74 -24.21
N ARG A 188 -12.49 14.25 -23.21
CA ARG A 188 -13.08 15.05 -22.15
C ARG A 188 -12.77 14.46 -20.78
N ALA A 189 -12.57 15.31 -19.80
CA ALA A 189 -12.50 14.93 -18.40
C ALA A 189 -13.60 15.67 -17.63
N ASP A 190 -14.40 14.93 -16.87
CA ASP A 190 -15.31 15.50 -15.89
C ASP A 190 -14.81 15.12 -14.49
N ILE A 191 -14.60 16.13 -13.65
CA ILE A 191 -14.00 15.99 -12.33
C ILE A 191 -15.00 16.51 -11.31
N THR A 192 -15.51 15.59 -10.51
CA THR A 192 -16.30 15.89 -9.32
C THR A 192 -15.47 15.62 -8.06
N PRO A 193 -15.90 16.07 -6.87
CA PRO A 193 -15.23 15.72 -5.61
C PRO A 193 -15.16 14.20 -5.34
N PHE A 194 -15.98 13.39 -6.02
CA PHE A 194 -16.12 11.96 -5.76
C PHE A 194 -15.61 11.06 -6.88
N TYR A 195 -15.63 11.53 -8.13
CA TYR A 195 -15.27 10.76 -9.32
C TYR A 195 -14.57 11.61 -10.36
N VAL A 196 -13.62 10.99 -11.06
CA VAL A 196 -13.08 11.47 -12.34
C VAL A 196 -13.61 10.54 -13.42
N THR A 197 -14.28 11.11 -14.42
CA THR A 197 -14.69 10.40 -15.62
C THR A 197 -13.87 10.92 -16.79
N LEU A 198 -13.18 10.01 -17.47
CA LEU A 198 -12.47 10.29 -18.71
C LEU A 198 -13.33 9.78 -19.85
N GLU A 199 -13.52 10.58 -20.88
CA GLU A 199 -14.27 10.20 -22.06
C GLU A 199 -13.39 10.36 -23.29
N ALA A 200 -13.36 9.34 -24.14
CA ALA A 200 -12.73 9.37 -25.45
C ALA A 200 -13.80 9.11 -26.51
N ARG A 201 -13.79 9.89 -27.58
CA ARG A 201 -14.77 9.78 -28.66
C ARG A 201 -14.08 9.59 -30.00
N ARG A 202 -14.68 8.74 -30.84
CA ARG A 202 -14.27 8.54 -32.23
C ARG A 202 -15.50 8.70 -33.13
N GLN A 203 -15.44 9.62 -34.07
CA GLN A 203 -16.50 9.79 -35.07
C GLN A 203 -16.30 8.83 -36.24
N THR A 204 -17.40 8.30 -36.78
CA THR A 204 -17.45 7.49 -38.00
C THR A 204 -18.50 8.07 -38.95
N GLN A 205 -18.52 7.62 -40.21
CA GLN A 205 -19.51 8.06 -41.19
C GLN A 205 -20.96 7.65 -40.84
N ALA A 206 -21.13 6.62 -40.01
CA ALA A 206 -22.43 6.08 -39.61
C ALA A 206 -22.94 6.60 -38.25
N GLY A 207 -22.10 7.33 -37.50
CA GLY A 207 -22.35 7.65 -36.09
C GLY A 207 -21.06 7.68 -35.28
N GLY A 208 -21.11 8.03 -33.99
CA GLY A 208 -19.91 8.17 -33.15
C GLY A 208 -19.82 7.12 -32.06
N ALA A 209 -18.63 6.59 -31.80
CA ALA A 209 -18.35 5.75 -30.63
C ALA A 209 -17.77 6.60 -29.48
N THR A 210 -18.33 6.45 -28.29
CA THR A 210 -17.84 7.11 -27.07
C THR A 210 -17.49 6.06 -26.03
N ALA A 211 -16.29 6.15 -25.46
CA ALA A 211 -15.79 5.24 -24.43
C ALA A 211 -15.32 6.01 -23.20
N ARG A 212 -15.40 5.36 -22.03
CA ARG A 212 -15.08 5.94 -20.73
C ARG A 212 -14.41 4.93 -19.83
#